data_AF-A0A7R9V0H2-F1
#
_entry.id   AF-A0A7R9V0H2-F1
#
_cell.length_a   1.000
_cell.length_b   1.000
_cell.length_c   1.000
_cell.angle_alpha   90.00
_cell.angle_beta   90.00
_cell.angle_gamma   90.00
#
_symmetry.space_group_name_H-M   'P 1'
#
loop_
_entity.id
_entity.type
_entity.pdbx_description
1 polymer ?
#
loop_
_entity_poly.entity_id
_entity_poly.type
_entity_poly.pdbx_seq_one_letter_code
_entity_poly.pdbx_strand_id
1 'polypeptide(L)'
;ALMWAIWLVAASLVAAPFWFNPLSFNMHKVKADWRLWRLWLSGEVDPDVKASWHTWHRRMLHKVRDDGQRQEAHWMATAHGIALHVVPHALMALLAAARLAAATSPYMLLTLLLWVVVGGLLWLRTLLLERRTTHGSLLARLPRLLALGCVAAPVAFVVLTVELFENGGDQLFLALLVHLEVLLTGLYLGAYVGGGLGRAGSLVDAGFWLLDAVSGTLVLALVALLSIGGLLEKVLLVLLFNRNFAKSVKDGKLARTMARHMPGS
;
A
#
# COMPACT_ATOMS: atom_id res chain seq x y z
N ALA A 1 -14.94 1.42 -4.14
CA ALA A 1 -14.43 2.11 -5.35
C ALA A 1 -13.29 3.09 -5.03
N LEU A 2 -13.38 3.88 -3.96
CA LEU A 2 -12.42 4.98 -3.70
C LEU A 2 -10.99 4.52 -3.35
N MET A 3 -10.82 3.48 -2.51
CA MET A 3 -9.47 2.95 -2.23
C MET A 3 -8.78 2.43 -3.49
N TRP A 4 -9.49 1.65 -4.31
CA TRP A 4 -8.93 1.12 -5.56
C TRP A 4 -8.54 2.21 -6.55
N ALA A 5 -9.33 3.27 -6.67
CA ALA A 5 -8.98 4.41 -7.52
C ALA A 5 -7.69 5.09 -7.02
N ILE A 6 -7.53 5.28 -5.71
CA ILE A 6 -6.31 5.86 -5.13
C ILE A 6 -5.11 4.96 -5.36
N TRP A 7 -5.25 3.64 -5.22
CA TRP A 7 -4.16 2.70 -5.50
C TRP A 7 -3.83 2.57 -6.98
N LEU A 8 -4.81 2.66 -7.88
CA LEU A 8 -4.57 2.70 -9.32
C LEU A 8 -3.88 4.01 -9.72
N VAL A 9 -4.24 5.13 -9.11
CA VAL A 9 -3.52 6.40 -9.28
C VAL A 9 -2.12 6.30 -8.68
N ALA A 10 -1.94 5.71 -7.50
CA ALA A 10 -0.61 5.51 -6.92
C ALA A 10 0.25 4.60 -7.80
N ALA A 11 -0.30 3.49 -8.30
CA ALA A 11 0.38 2.56 -9.20
C ALA A 11 0.71 3.23 -10.54
N SER A 12 -0.20 4.03 -11.10
CA SER A 12 0.06 4.79 -12.32
C SER A 12 1.10 5.89 -12.08
N LEU A 13 1.14 6.50 -10.90
CA LEU A 13 2.18 7.46 -10.51
C LEU A 13 3.53 6.81 -10.23
N VAL A 14 3.57 5.55 -9.80
CA VAL A 14 4.81 4.77 -9.71
C VAL A 14 5.28 4.38 -11.11
N ALA A 15 4.36 4.00 -12.01
CA ALA A 15 4.67 3.61 -13.38
C ALA A 15 4.98 4.82 -14.30
N ALA A 16 4.38 5.98 -14.05
CA ALA A 16 4.48 7.17 -14.90
C ALA A 16 5.93 7.68 -15.06
N PRO A 17 6.76 7.74 -14.02
CA PRO A 17 8.18 8.01 -14.14
C PRO A 17 8.89 7.11 -15.16
N PHE A 18 8.54 5.83 -15.26
CA PHE A 18 9.18 4.92 -16.23
C PHE A 18 8.85 5.29 -17.68
N TRP A 19 7.66 5.84 -17.94
CA TRP A 19 7.21 6.19 -19.29
C TRP A 19 7.49 7.65 -19.67
N PHE A 20 7.36 8.58 -18.72
CA PHE A 20 7.31 10.01 -19.02
C PHE A 20 8.48 10.81 -18.44
N ASN A 21 9.00 10.46 -17.25
CA ASN A 21 10.12 11.21 -16.65
C ASN A 21 10.88 10.42 -15.56
N PRO A 22 11.84 9.57 -15.95
CA PRO A 22 12.54 8.69 -15.01
C PRO A 22 13.60 9.40 -14.14
N LEU A 23 13.90 10.69 -14.42
CA LEU A 23 14.70 11.55 -13.54
C LEU A 23 13.95 11.98 -12.26
N SER A 24 12.68 11.58 -12.10
CA SER A 24 11.86 11.93 -10.93
C SER A 24 12.12 11.05 -9.69
N PHE A 25 12.86 9.94 -9.83
CA PHE A 25 13.25 9.08 -8.71
C PHE A 25 14.45 9.65 -7.97
N ASN A 26 14.19 10.63 -7.10
CA ASN A 26 15.19 11.25 -6.25
C ASN A 26 15.03 10.80 -4.79
N MET A 27 16.05 10.18 -4.22
CA MET A 27 16.05 9.73 -2.82
C MET A 27 15.74 10.85 -1.81
N HIS A 28 16.19 12.09 -2.08
CA HIS A 28 15.86 13.23 -1.23
C HIS A 28 14.35 13.52 -1.22
N LYS A 29 13.70 13.40 -2.39
CA LYS A 29 12.25 13.55 -2.52
C LYS A 29 11.53 12.42 -1.79
N VAL A 30 11.94 11.16 -2.00
CA VAL A 30 11.37 10.01 -1.30
C VAL A 30 11.45 10.15 0.22
N LYS A 31 12.57 10.66 0.75
CA LYS A 31 12.73 10.93 2.19
C LYS A 31 11.79 12.03 2.68
N ALA A 32 11.56 13.08 1.89
CA ALA A 32 10.63 14.15 2.21
C ALA A 32 9.17 13.62 2.19
N ASP A 33 8.80 12.91 1.14
CA ASP A 33 7.47 12.30 0.98
C ASP A 33 7.19 11.28 2.10
N TRP A 34 8.18 10.47 2.47
CA TRP A 34 8.09 9.57 3.63
C TRP A 34 7.83 10.32 4.95
N ARG A 35 8.47 11.47 5.14
CA ARG A 35 8.22 12.29 6.33
C ARG A 35 6.79 12.81 6.33
N LEU A 36 6.34 13.41 5.22
CA LEU A 36 4.98 13.94 5.07
C LEU A 36 3.92 12.86 5.27
N TRP A 37 4.12 11.68 4.67
CA TRP A 37 3.26 10.51 4.83
C TRP A 37 3.06 10.12 6.31
N ARG A 38 4.15 10.04 7.08
CA ARG A 38 4.06 9.72 8.51
C ARG A 38 3.37 10.81 9.32
N LEU A 39 3.62 12.08 9.01
CA LEU A 39 2.99 13.21 9.69
C LEU A 39 1.47 13.19 9.43
N TRP A 40 1.06 12.98 8.17
CA TRP A 40 -0.32 12.85 7.77
C TRP A 40 -1.05 11.70 8.47
N LEU A 41 -0.42 10.51 8.54
CA LEU A 41 -0.92 9.35 9.28
C LEU A 41 -1.00 9.58 10.79
N SER A 42 -0.15 10.45 11.35
CA SER A 42 -0.14 10.77 12.78
C SER A 42 -1.20 11.79 13.20
N GLY A 43 -1.89 12.40 12.24
CA GLY A 43 -2.94 13.38 12.50
C GLY A 43 -2.57 14.83 12.16
N GLU A 44 -1.36 15.09 11.66
CA GLU A 44 -1.01 16.43 11.19
C GLU A 44 -1.77 16.79 9.91
N VAL A 45 -2.17 18.05 9.81
CA VAL A 45 -2.92 18.56 8.66
C VAL A 45 -1.95 18.81 7.52
N ASP A 46 -2.11 18.06 6.44
CA ASP A 46 -1.40 18.32 5.20
C ASP A 46 -1.88 19.67 4.60
N PRO A 47 -0.97 20.60 4.25
CA PRO A 47 -1.35 21.91 3.73
C PRO A 47 -2.04 21.85 2.36
N ASP A 48 -1.72 20.86 1.54
CA ASP A 48 -2.26 20.69 0.18
C ASP A 48 -3.65 20.06 0.24
N VAL A 49 -3.80 18.99 1.04
CA VAL A 49 -5.08 18.28 1.19
C VAL A 49 -6.03 18.99 2.17
N LYS A 50 -5.49 19.88 3.01
CA LYS A 50 -6.19 20.53 4.13
C LYS A 50 -6.88 19.50 5.02
N ALA A 51 -6.18 18.39 5.26
CA ALA A 51 -6.69 17.22 5.95
C ALA A 51 -5.57 16.44 6.61
N SER A 52 -5.81 15.95 7.82
CA SER A 52 -5.09 14.78 8.34
C SER A 52 -5.76 13.48 7.90
N TRP A 53 -5.06 12.34 8.03
CA TRP A 53 -5.63 11.03 7.67
C TRP A 53 -7.00 10.81 8.33
N HIS A 54 -7.14 11.09 9.63
CA HIS A 54 -8.38 10.90 10.37
C HIS A 54 -9.53 11.76 9.81
N THR A 55 -9.26 13.03 9.51
CA THR A 55 -10.29 13.94 8.96
C THR A 55 -10.65 13.60 7.52
N TRP A 56 -9.69 13.13 6.73
CA TRP A 56 -9.92 12.67 5.36
C TRP A 56 -10.74 11.38 5.35
N HIS A 57 -10.32 10.39 6.14
CA HIS A 57 -10.97 9.09 6.26
C HIS A 57 -12.42 9.23 6.74
N ARG A 58 -12.65 10.03 7.79
CA ARG A 58 -14.00 10.32 8.28
C ARG A 58 -14.85 10.99 7.20
N ARG A 59 -14.31 11.94 6.45
CA ARG A 59 -15.04 12.57 5.32
C ARG A 59 -15.44 11.55 4.24
N MET A 60 -14.56 10.59 3.94
CA MET A 60 -14.82 9.56 2.94
C MET A 60 -15.87 8.56 3.41
N LEU A 61 -15.85 8.17 4.68
CA LEU A 61 -16.80 7.20 5.23
C LEU A 61 -18.12 7.82 5.72
N HIS A 62 -18.17 9.13 5.99
CA HIS A 62 -19.39 9.79 6.48
C HIS A 62 -20.61 9.54 5.57
N LYS A 63 -20.41 9.54 4.25
CA LYS A 63 -21.49 9.24 3.29
C LYS A 63 -21.91 7.77 3.27
N VAL A 64 -20.99 6.88 3.64
CA VAL A 64 -21.19 5.43 3.62
C VAL A 64 -21.84 4.94 4.91
N ARG A 65 -21.42 5.50 6.05
CA ARG A 65 -21.89 5.14 7.39
C ARG A 65 -23.18 5.84 7.81
N ASP A 66 -23.56 6.89 7.08
CA ASP A 66 -24.64 7.81 7.45
C ASP A 66 -24.52 8.29 8.91
N ASP A 67 -23.33 8.78 9.30
CA ASP A 67 -23.03 9.20 10.69
C ASP A 67 -23.99 10.30 11.20
N GLY A 68 -24.74 10.96 10.32
CA GLY A 68 -25.74 11.98 10.65
C GLY A 68 -27.19 11.54 10.56
N GLN A 69 -27.47 10.27 10.21
CA GLN A 69 -28.82 9.72 9.95
C GLN A 69 -29.66 10.59 8.99
N ARG A 70 -29.02 11.15 7.96
CA ARG A 70 -29.68 12.08 7.02
C ARG A 70 -30.11 11.39 5.72
N GLN A 71 -29.86 10.10 5.59
CA GLN A 71 -30.10 9.37 4.35
C GLN A 71 -31.48 8.70 4.37
N GLU A 72 -32.41 9.22 3.57
CA GLU A 72 -33.82 8.76 3.52
C GLU A 72 -33.98 7.27 3.18
N ALA A 73 -33.03 6.69 2.44
CA ALA A 73 -33.02 5.28 2.03
C ALA A 73 -31.74 4.55 2.49
N HIS A 74 -31.37 4.69 3.77
CA HIS A 74 -30.16 4.10 4.34
C HIS A 74 -30.04 2.59 4.04
N TRP A 75 -31.12 1.81 4.18
CA TRP A 75 -31.08 0.37 3.92
C TRP A 75 -30.73 0.02 2.47
N MET A 76 -31.16 0.83 1.49
CA MET A 76 -30.81 0.62 0.08
C MET A 76 -29.34 0.91 -0.16
N ALA A 77 -28.81 1.98 0.45
CA ALA A 77 -27.39 2.32 0.38
C ALA A 77 -26.52 1.23 1.02
N THR A 78 -26.95 0.69 2.16
CA THR A 78 -26.29 -0.43 2.84
C THR A 78 -26.34 -1.70 2.00
N ALA A 79 -27.50 -2.07 1.45
CA ALA A 79 -27.64 -3.25 0.59
C ALA A 79 -26.77 -3.14 -0.67
N HIS A 80 -26.78 -1.98 -1.32
CA HIS A 80 -25.94 -1.70 -2.48
C HIS A 80 -24.44 -1.74 -2.13
N GLY A 81 -24.06 -1.17 -0.98
CA GLY A 81 -22.71 -1.19 -0.46
C GLY A 81 -22.21 -2.61 -0.17
N ILE A 82 -23.03 -3.44 0.47
CA ILE A 82 -22.75 -4.86 0.71
C ILE A 82 -22.58 -5.59 -0.63
N ALA A 83 -23.50 -5.42 -1.57
CA ALA A 83 -23.47 -6.09 -2.86
C ALA A 83 -22.23 -5.72 -3.69
N LEU A 84 -21.81 -4.45 -3.71
CA LEU A 84 -20.69 -3.99 -4.54
C LEU A 84 -19.32 -4.03 -3.86
N HIS A 85 -19.27 -4.05 -2.53
CA HIS A 85 -17.99 -3.97 -1.81
C HIS A 85 -17.74 -5.17 -0.90
N VAL A 86 -18.75 -5.73 -0.24
CA VAL A 86 -18.54 -6.87 0.67
C VAL A 86 -18.55 -8.18 -0.10
N VAL A 87 -19.55 -8.40 -0.96
CA VAL A 87 -19.74 -9.66 -1.68
C VAL A 87 -18.55 -10.03 -2.58
N PRO A 88 -17.96 -9.11 -3.38
CA PRO A 88 -16.83 -9.48 -4.22
C PRO A 88 -15.62 -9.95 -3.40
N HIS A 89 -15.29 -9.27 -2.31
CA HIS A 89 -14.19 -9.64 -1.42
C HIS A 89 -14.47 -10.97 -0.71
N ALA A 90 -15.71 -11.21 -0.26
CA ALA A 90 -16.11 -12.46 0.36
C ALA A 90 -16.01 -13.65 -0.62
N LEU A 91 -16.44 -13.46 -1.87
CA LEU A 91 -16.32 -14.47 -2.92
C LEU A 91 -14.86 -14.75 -3.28
N MET A 92 -14.03 -13.72 -3.40
CA MET A 92 -12.59 -13.89 -3.65
C MET A 92 -11.89 -14.62 -2.50
N ALA A 93 -12.22 -14.27 -1.24
CA ALA A 93 -11.73 -14.98 -0.07
C ALA A 93 -12.14 -16.46 -0.09
N LEU A 94 -13.41 -16.76 -0.41
CA LEU A 94 -13.93 -18.11 -0.48
C LEU A 94 -13.23 -18.93 -1.57
N LEU A 95 -13.11 -18.38 -2.78
CA LEU A 95 -12.46 -19.05 -3.91
C LEU A 95 -10.98 -19.32 -3.63
N ALA A 96 -10.27 -18.33 -3.06
CA ALA A 96 -8.88 -18.50 -2.67
C ALA A 96 -8.74 -19.54 -1.54
N ALA A 97 -9.62 -19.52 -0.54
CA ALA A 97 -9.61 -20.50 0.55
C ALA A 97 -9.93 -21.91 0.05
N ALA A 98 -10.88 -22.07 -0.86
CA ALA A 98 -11.21 -23.36 -1.47
C ALA A 98 -10.02 -23.93 -2.26
N ARG A 99 -9.33 -23.08 -3.03
CA ARG A 99 -8.10 -23.48 -3.75
C ARG A 99 -6.95 -23.83 -2.79
N LEU A 100 -6.83 -23.14 -1.66
CA LEU A 100 -5.83 -23.44 -0.62
C LEU A 100 -6.12 -24.76 0.10
N ALA A 101 -7.39 -25.00 0.43
CA ALA A 101 -7.85 -26.20 1.12
C ALA A 101 -7.66 -27.45 0.26
N ALA A 102 -7.94 -27.34 -1.05
CA ALA A 102 -7.69 -28.41 -2.01
C ALA A 102 -6.20 -28.79 -2.12
N ALA A 103 -5.28 -27.89 -1.76
CA ALA A 103 -3.85 -28.14 -1.74
C ALA A 103 -3.36 -28.85 -0.46
N THR A 104 -4.26 -29.28 0.45
CA THR A 104 -3.96 -30.03 1.69
C THR A 104 -2.83 -29.39 2.52
N SER A 105 -2.89 -28.08 2.74
CA SER A 105 -1.70 -27.31 3.11
C SER A 105 -1.72 -26.87 4.60
N PRO A 106 -0.65 -27.11 5.40
CA PRO A 106 -0.51 -26.62 6.78
C PRO A 106 -0.45 -25.08 6.90
N TYR A 107 -0.50 -24.37 5.77
CA TYR A 107 -0.27 -22.95 5.65
C TYR A 107 -1.39 -22.13 6.26
N MET A 108 -2.64 -22.61 6.25
CA MET A 108 -3.77 -21.89 6.88
C MET A 108 -3.58 -21.72 8.39
N LEU A 109 -3.10 -22.77 9.07
CA LEU A 109 -2.82 -22.68 10.50
C LEU A 109 -1.61 -21.79 10.79
N LEU A 110 -0.54 -21.94 9.99
CA LEU A 110 0.68 -21.13 10.14
C LEU A 110 0.39 -19.63 9.93
N THR A 111 -0.38 -19.30 8.88
CA THR A 111 -0.80 -17.93 8.57
C THR A 111 -1.77 -17.37 9.61
N LEU A 112 -2.75 -18.16 10.07
CA LEU A 112 -3.65 -17.73 11.13
C LEU A 112 -2.88 -17.43 12.42
N LEU A 113 -1.92 -18.28 12.78
CA LEU A 113 -1.04 -18.06 13.93
C LEU A 113 -0.20 -16.79 13.78
N LEU A 114 0.34 -16.52 12.58
CA LEU A 114 1.02 -15.24 12.30
C LEU A 114 0.09 -14.05 12.61
N TRP A 115 -1.16 -14.08 12.14
CA TRP A 115 -2.09 -12.97 12.37
C TRP A 115 -2.51 -12.83 13.82
N VAL A 116 -2.64 -13.93 14.56
CA VAL A 116 -2.85 -13.89 16.01
C VAL A 116 -1.66 -13.24 16.72
N VAL A 117 -0.42 -13.59 16.33
CA VAL A 117 0.80 -12.97 16.88
C VAL A 117 0.86 -11.48 16.54
N VAL A 118 0.66 -11.11 15.27
CA VAL A 118 0.68 -9.71 14.83
C VAL A 118 -0.42 -8.90 15.52
N GLY A 119 -1.64 -9.45 15.60
CA GLY A 119 -2.77 -8.84 16.29
C GLY A 119 -2.51 -8.64 17.78
N GLY A 120 -1.93 -9.65 18.44
CA GLY A 120 -1.52 -9.59 19.84
C GLY A 120 -0.45 -8.53 20.10
N LEU A 121 0.56 -8.42 19.22
CA LEU A 121 1.59 -7.38 19.31
C LEU A 121 1.03 -5.97 19.12
N LEU A 122 0.09 -5.80 18.17
CA LEU A 122 -0.59 -4.51 17.94
C LEU A 122 -1.47 -4.12 19.13
N TRP A 123 -2.23 -5.07 19.68
CA TRP A 123 -3.04 -4.87 20.88
C TRP A 123 -2.19 -4.51 22.10
N LEU A 124 -1.08 -5.23 22.32
CA LEU A 124 -0.16 -4.90 23.40
C LEU A 124 0.44 -3.50 23.22
N ARG A 125 0.76 -3.11 21.98
CA ARG A 125 1.26 -1.77 21.67
C ARG A 125 0.25 -0.68 22.04
N THR A 126 -1.04 -0.85 21.75
CA THR A 126 -2.05 0.18 22.10
C THR A 126 -2.16 0.35 23.62
N LEU A 127 -2.23 -0.77 24.36
CA LEU A 127 -2.25 -0.75 25.82
C LEU A 127 -1.02 -0.05 26.43
N LEU A 128 0.15 -0.25 25.83
CA LEU A 128 1.38 0.38 26.31
C LEU A 128 1.48 1.87 25.97
N LEU A 129 0.93 2.29 24.83
CA LEU A 129 0.87 3.70 24.46
C LEU A 129 -0.06 4.47 25.40
N GLU A 130 -1.19 3.88 25.80
CA GLU A 130 -2.11 4.46 26.79
C GLU A 130 -1.45 4.62 28.17
N ARG A 131 -0.59 3.68 28.57
CA ARG A 131 0.14 3.71 29.85
C ARG A 131 1.40 4.59 29.84
N ARG A 132 1.79 5.13 28.70
CA ARG A 132 3.07 5.84 28.52
C ARG A 132 3.07 7.25 29.13
N THR A 133 1.91 7.77 29.52
CA THR A 133 1.77 9.07 30.19
C THR A 133 2.40 9.12 31.59
N THR A 134 2.75 7.97 32.19
CA THR A 134 3.12 7.91 33.62
C THR A 134 4.51 7.33 33.96
N HIS A 135 5.20 6.58 33.08
CA HIS A 135 6.45 5.91 33.47
C HIS A 135 7.55 5.82 32.40
N GLY A 136 8.77 6.24 32.79
CA GLY A 136 10.08 5.63 32.49
C GLY A 136 10.59 5.52 31.04
N SER A 137 11.88 5.81 30.85
CA SER A 137 12.59 5.84 29.55
C SER A 137 12.70 4.49 28.81
N LEU A 138 12.50 3.35 29.49
CA LEU A 138 12.59 2.00 28.92
C LEU A 138 11.26 1.53 28.33
N LEU A 139 10.15 1.72 29.05
CA LEU A 139 8.78 1.48 28.55
C LEU A 139 8.45 2.39 27.35
N ALA A 140 9.11 3.55 27.26
CA ALA A 140 9.03 4.42 26.10
C ALA A 140 9.58 3.79 24.79
N ARG A 141 10.46 2.78 24.87
CA ARG A 141 11.04 2.13 23.67
C ARG A 141 10.25 0.91 23.22
N LEU A 142 9.53 0.25 24.12
CA LEU A 142 8.76 -0.98 23.86
C LEU A 142 7.76 -0.86 22.69
N PRO A 143 6.97 0.22 22.56
CA PRO A 143 6.04 0.36 21.44
C PRO A 143 6.72 0.42 20.07
N ARG A 144 7.97 0.91 20.01
CA ARG A 144 8.77 0.92 18.78
C ARG A 144 9.29 -0.47 18.45
N LEU A 145 9.74 -1.22 19.46
CA LEU A 145 10.16 -2.61 19.30
C LEU A 145 9.01 -3.53 18.88
N LEU A 146 7.82 -3.34 19.46
CA LEU A 146 6.60 -4.05 19.05
C LEU A 146 6.22 -3.72 17.61
N ALA A 147 6.30 -2.45 17.21
CA ALA A 147 6.07 -2.07 15.82
C ALA A 147 7.08 -2.71 14.86
N LEU A 148 8.35 -2.79 15.23
CA LEU A 148 9.36 -3.53 14.47
C LEU A 148 9.03 -5.03 14.42
N GLY A 149 8.57 -5.61 15.52
CA GLY A 149 8.11 -7.01 15.58
C GLY A 149 6.92 -7.28 14.66
N CYS A 150 5.95 -6.37 14.57
CA CYS A 150 4.82 -6.48 13.65
C CYS A 150 5.24 -6.46 12.17
N VAL A 151 6.38 -5.88 11.83
CA VAL A 151 6.94 -5.87 10.47
C VAL A 151 7.85 -7.08 10.26
N ALA A 152 8.69 -7.41 11.25
CA ALA A 152 9.63 -8.51 11.18
C ALA A 152 8.95 -9.88 11.14
N ALA A 153 7.85 -10.07 11.88
CA ALA A 153 7.14 -11.35 11.94
C ALA A 153 6.56 -11.77 10.58
N PRO A 154 5.85 -10.92 9.81
CA PRO A 154 5.43 -11.24 8.45
C PRO A 154 6.60 -11.51 7.50
N VAL A 155 7.69 -10.76 7.60
CA VAL A 155 8.87 -10.97 6.75
C VAL A 155 9.54 -12.31 7.04
N ALA A 156 9.78 -12.61 8.31
CA ALA A 156 10.34 -13.89 8.74
C ALA A 156 9.43 -15.05 8.32
N PHE A 157 8.11 -14.88 8.45
CA PHE A 157 7.12 -15.85 8.01
C PHE A 157 7.21 -16.12 6.51
N VAL A 158 7.26 -15.07 5.68
CA VAL A 158 7.41 -15.21 4.22
C VAL A 158 8.68 -15.97 3.88
N VAL A 159 9.82 -15.59 4.48
CA VAL A 159 11.12 -16.25 4.24
C VAL A 159 11.07 -17.73 4.63
N LEU A 160 10.63 -18.04 5.85
CA LEU A 160 10.52 -19.41 6.34
C LEU A 160 9.57 -20.26 5.48
N THR A 161 8.46 -19.67 5.02
CA THR A 161 7.48 -20.40 4.19
C THR A 161 8.02 -20.67 2.78
N VAL A 162 8.84 -19.78 2.23
CA VAL A 162 9.49 -20.00 0.93
C VAL A 162 10.61 -21.04 1.04
N GLU A 163 11.39 -21.04 2.13
CA GLU A 163 12.50 -21.98 2.30
C GLU A 163 12.04 -23.40 2.68
N LEU A 164 10.99 -23.53 3.49
CA LEU A 164 10.58 -24.83 4.04
C LEU A 164 9.70 -25.65 3.10
N PHE A 165 9.16 -25.08 2.02
CA PHE A 165 8.17 -25.75 1.19
C PHE A 165 8.43 -25.65 -0.32
N GLU A 166 8.45 -26.79 -1.01
CA GLU A 166 8.43 -26.88 -2.46
C GLU A 166 7.09 -26.34 -2.98
N ASN A 167 7.11 -25.24 -3.74
CA ASN A 167 5.95 -24.40 -4.14
C ASN A 167 5.37 -23.49 -3.04
N GLY A 168 6.15 -23.21 -1.98
CA GLY A 168 5.72 -22.33 -0.88
C GLY A 168 5.27 -20.94 -1.33
N GLY A 169 5.84 -20.40 -2.42
CA GLY A 169 5.52 -19.06 -2.94
C GLY A 169 4.06 -18.89 -3.38
N ASP A 170 3.55 -19.78 -4.23
CA ASP A 170 2.17 -19.69 -4.75
C ASP A 170 1.14 -19.88 -3.64
N GLN A 171 1.37 -20.86 -2.77
CA GLN A 171 0.47 -21.16 -1.64
C GLN A 171 0.50 -20.05 -0.58
N LEU A 172 1.68 -19.47 -0.32
CA LEU A 172 1.84 -18.31 0.55
C LEU A 172 1.10 -17.09 -0.01
N PHE A 173 1.26 -16.80 -1.30
CA PHE A 173 0.56 -15.67 -1.93
C PHE A 173 -0.96 -15.85 -1.84
N LEU A 174 -1.44 -17.05 -2.13
CA LEU A 174 -2.86 -17.38 -2.07
C LEU A 174 -3.38 -17.30 -0.62
N ALA A 175 -2.60 -17.75 0.37
CA ALA A 175 -2.96 -17.61 1.78
C ALA A 175 -2.98 -16.14 2.22
N LEU A 176 -1.98 -15.34 1.85
CA LEU A 176 -1.99 -13.89 2.12
C LEU A 176 -3.19 -13.21 1.49
N LEU A 177 -3.56 -13.60 0.26
CA LEU A 177 -4.75 -13.11 -0.42
C LEU A 177 -6.02 -13.44 0.38
N VAL A 178 -6.18 -14.68 0.86
CA VAL A 178 -7.33 -15.06 1.71
C VAL A 178 -7.44 -14.13 2.92
N HIS A 179 -6.35 -13.89 3.65
CA HIS A 179 -6.38 -13.06 4.85
C HIS A 179 -6.71 -11.60 4.54
N LEU A 180 -6.13 -11.05 3.47
CA LEU A 180 -6.43 -9.70 3.03
C LEU A 180 -7.91 -9.56 2.63
N GLU A 181 -8.45 -10.49 1.86
CA GLU A 181 -9.84 -10.48 1.41
C GLU A 181 -10.83 -10.68 2.55
N VAL A 182 -10.52 -11.53 3.53
CA VAL A 182 -11.32 -11.68 4.76
C VAL A 182 -11.29 -10.40 5.59
N LEU A 183 -10.12 -9.78 5.75
CA LEU A 183 -9.98 -8.50 6.45
C LEU A 183 -10.79 -7.40 5.76
N LEU A 184 -10.67 -7.26 4.44
CA LEU A 184 -11.42 -6.28 3.65
C LEU A 184 -12.93 -6.53 3.75
N THR A 185 -13.37 -7.77 3.63
CA THR A 185 -14.77 -8.18 3.85
C THR A 185 -15.26 -7.69 5.21
N GLY A 186 -14.51 -7.96 6.28
CA GLY A 186 -14.85 -7.55 7.64
C GLY A 186 -14.91 -6.02 7.82
N LEU A 187 -13.94 -5.29 7.26
CA LEU A 187 -13.88 -3.84 7.36
C LEU A 187 -15.00 -3.15 6.58
N TYR A 188 -15.28 -3.59 5.35
CA TYR A 188 -16.40 -3.05 4.58
C TYR A 188 -17.74 -3.43 5.20
N LEU A 189 -17.92 -4.67 5.66
CA LEU A 189 -19.15 -5.07 6.36
C LEU A 189 -19.34 -4.22 7.62
N GLY A 190 -18.29 -4.02 8.41
CA GLY A 190 -18.32 -3.13 9.57
C GLY A 190 -18.62 -1.67 9.20
N ALA A 191 -18.13 -1.17 8.07
CA ALA A 191 -18.42 0.18 7.60
C ALA A 191 -19.87 0.36 7.15
N TYR A 192 -20.49 -0.64 6.52
CA TYR A 192 -21.87 -0.55 6.02
C TYR A 192 -22.93 -0.92 7.07
N VAL A 193 -22.64 -1.89 7.94
CA VAL A 193 -23.59 -2.41 8.94
C VAL A 193 -23.37 -1.80 10.31
N GLY A 194 -22.12 -1.49 10.67
CA GLY A 194 -21.73 -0.97 11.98
C GLY A 194 -21.79 0.55 12.12
N GLY A 195 -22.50 1.25 11.22
CA GLY A 195 -22.55 2.72 11.14
C GLY A 195 -22.76 3.40 12.50
N GLY A 196 -21.85 4.32 12.87
CA GLY A 196 -21.93 5.13 14.09
C GLY A 196 -21.74 4.41 15.44
N LEU A 197 -21.63 3.08 15.49
CA LEU A 197 -21.55 2.33 16.76
C LEU A 197 -20.14 2.40 17.37
N GLY A 198 -19.90 3.45 18.17
CA GLY A 198 -18.75 3.66 19.07
C GLY A 198 -17.53 2.74 18.84
N ARG A 199 -17.48 1.61 19.56
CA ARG A 199 -16.33 0.67 19.52
C ARG A 199 -16.17 -0.02 18.16
N ALA A 200 -17.24 -0.43 17.49
CA ALA A 200 -17.17 -1.06 16.18
C ALA A 200 -16.63 -0.10 15.12
N GLY A 201 -17.10 1.16 15.12
CA GLY A 201 -16.57 2.20 14.24
C GLY A 201 -15.08 2.44 14.45
N SER A 202 -14.63 2.49 15.71
CA SER A 202 -13.20 2.66 16.02
C SER A 202 -12.31 1.51 15.53
N LEU A 203 -12.82 0.26 15.56
CA LEU A 203 -12.11 -0.90 15.03
C LEU A 203 -12.01 -0.86 13.51
N VAL A 204 -13.09 -0.48 12.84
CA VAL A 204 -13.09 -0.32 11.38
C VAL A 204 -12.14 0.80 10.95
N ASP A 205 -12.15 1.94 11.65
CA ASP A 205 -11.21 3.05 11.41
C ASP A 205 -9.76 2.60 11.62
N ALA A 206 -9.47 1.88 12.70
CA ALA A 206 -8.14 1.36 12.97
C ALA A 206 -7.68 0.36 11.89
N GLY A 207 -8.59 -0.48 11.38
CA GLY A 207 -8.30 -1.41 10.30
C GLY A 207 -7.99 -0.72 8.98
N PHE A 208 -8.77 0.29 8.58
CA PHE A 208 -8.46 1.09 7.39
C PHE A 208 -7.17 1.90 7.57
N TRP A 209 -6.91 2.44 8.76
CA TRP A 209 -5.64 3.11 9.06
C TRP A 209 -4.46 2.18 8.86
N LEU A 210 -4.56 0.94 9.38
CA LEU A 210 -3.51 -0.05 9.23
C LEU A 210 -3.30 -0.42 7.76
N LEU A 211 -4.37 -0.64 7.01
CA LEU A 211 -4.30 -0.93 5.58
C LEU A 211 -3.61 0.19 4.82
N ASP A 212 -4.03 1.44 5.00
CA ASP A 212 -3.42 2.60 4.35
C ASP A 212 -1.96 2.75 4.78
N ALA A 213 -1.65 2.61 6.07
CA ALA A 213 -0.29 2.70 6.60
C ALA A 213 0.65 1.67 5.98
N VAL A 214 0.22 0.41 5.89
CA VAL A 214 1.01 -0.69 5.29
C VAL A 214 1.18 -0.45 3.80
N SER A 215 0.09 -0.22 3.07
CA SER A 215 0.12 -0.06 1.62
C SER A 215 0.90 1.18 1.18
N GLY A 216 0.71 2.33 1.84
CA GLY A 216 1.49 3.53 1.56
C GLY A 216 2.97 3.36 1.90
N THR A 217 3.28 2.61 2.96
CA THR A 217 4.65 2.24 3.30
C THR A 217 5.29 1.35 2.23
N LEU A 218 4.57 0.34 1.76
CA LEU A 218 5.05 -0.58 0.72
C LEU A 218 5.29 0.16 -0.60
N VAL A 219 4.40 1.06 -0.99
CA VAL A 219 4.58 1.89 -2.19
C VAL A 219 5.79 2.80 -2.06
N LEU A 220 5.95 3.52 -0.94
CA LEU A 220 7.11 4.39 -0.73
C LEU A 220 8.42 3.59 -0.61
N ALA A 221 8.39 2.38 -0.03
CA ALA A 221 9.53 1.48 0.01
C ALA A 221 9.92 1.00 -1.39
N LEU A 222 8.94 0.65 -2.23
CA LEU A 222 9.18 0.30 -3.63
C LEU A 222 9.81 1.48 -4.39
N VAL A 223 9.25 2.68 -4.25
CA VAL A 223 9.81 3.90 -4.86
C VAL A 223 11.23 4.17 -4.35
N ALA A 224 11.48 3.96 -3.05
CA ALA A 224 12.82 4.08 -2.47
C ALA A 224 13.78 3.07 -3.08
N LEU A 225 13.40 1.80 -3.18
CA LEU A 225 14.20 0.74 -3.81
C LEU A 225 14.51 1.05 -5.27
N LEU A 226 13.53 1.53 -6.03
CA LEU A 226 13.71 1.98 -7.42
C LEU A 226 14.64 3.19 -7.53
N SER A 227 14.68 4.03 -6.48
CA SER A 227 15.60 5.16 -6.37
C SER A 227 17.01 4.74 -5.89
N ILE A 228 17.13 3.65 -5.13
CA ILE A 228 18.41 3.10 -4.65
C ILE A 228 19.14 2.45 -5.82
N GLY A 229 20.25 3.05 -6.21
CA GLY A 229 21.17 2.50 -7.21
C GLY A 229 21.21 3.28 -8.52
N GLY A 230 20.33 4.26 -8.70
CA GLY A 230 20.27 5.09 -9.91
C GLY A 230 20.20 4.22 -11.17
N LEU A 231 19.72 2.97 -11.07
CA LEU A 231 19.73 2.02 -12.19
C LEU A 231 18.85 2.56 -13.32
N LEU A 232 17.70 3.13 -12.95
CA LEU A 232 16.82 3.79 -13.89
C LEU A 232 17.46 5.03 -14.52
N GLU A 233 18.13 5.84 -13.70
CA GLU A 233 18.87 7.01 -14.17
C GLU A 233 20.01 6.61 -15.13
N LYS A 234 20.76 5.55 -14.81
CA LYS A 234 21.83 4.99 -15.64
C LYS A 234 21.31 4.42 -16.94
N VAL A 235 20.25 3.60 -16.90
CA VAL A 235 19.61 3.05 -18.10
C VAL A 235 19.09 4.18 -18.98
N LEU A 236 18.46 5.20 -18.39
CA LEU A 236 18.00 6.36 -19.12
C LEU A 236 19.16 7.15 -19.74
N LEU A 237 20.22 7.38 -18.98
CA LEU A 237 21.40 8.11 -19.45
C LEU A 237 22.02 7.37 -20.64
N VAL A 238 22.13 6.04 -20.58
CA VAL A 238 22.56 5.19 -21.70
C VAL A 238 21.61 5.30 -22.91
N LEU A 239 20.30 5.26 -22.71
CA LEU A 239 19.31 5.38 -23.79
C LEU A 239 19.31 6.76 -24.45
N LEU A 240 19.39 7.83 -23.65
CA LEU A 240 19.48 9.22 -24.13
C LEU A 240 20.80 9.48 -24.86
N PHE A 241 21.92 8.97 -24.33
CA PHE A 241 23.20 9.02 -25.04
C PHE A 241 23.14 8.28 -26.37
N ASN A 242 22.55 7.08 -26.42
CA ASN A 242 22.38 6.34 -27.66
C ASN A 242 21.52 7.09 -28.69
N ARG A 243 20.45 7.76 -28.26
CA ARG A 243 19.60 8.56 -29.15
C ARG A 243 20.33 9.80 -29.67
N ASN A 244 21.05 10.51 -28.80
CA ASN A 244 21.82 11.69 -29.20
C ASN A 244 23.01 11.32 -30.09
N PHE A 245 23.68 10.20 -29.81
CA PHE A 245 24.73 9.66 -30.67
C PHE A 245 24.17 9.25 -32.04
N ALA A 246 23.06 8.53 -32.09
CA ALA A 246 22.39 8.17 -33.34
C ALA A 246 21.99 9.40 -34.16
N LYS A 247 21.50 10.46 -33.50
CA LYS A 247 21.17 11.74 -34.14
C LYS A 247 22.42 12.43 -34.69
N SER A 248 23.49 12.54 -33.90
CA SER A 248 24.77 13.12 -34.32
C SER A 248 25.38 12.38 -35.51
N VAL A 249 25.31 11.05 -35.53
CA VAL A 249 25.76 10.23 -36.67
C VAL A 249 24.91 10.49 -37.93
N LYS A 250 23.58 10.64 -37.78
CA LYS A 250 22.68 10.94 -38.90
C LYS A 250 22.95 12.34 -39.48
N ASP A 251 23.09 13.34 -38.61
CA ASP A 251 23.37 14.72 -39.01
C ASP A 251 24.75 14.84 -39.67
N GLY A 252 25.76 14.11 -39.14
CA GLY A 252 27.09 14.02 -39.75
C GLY A 252 27.10 13.33 -41.12
N LYS A 253 26.27 12.30 -41.34
CA LYS A 253 26.10 11.68 -42.66
C LYS A 253 25.46 12.65 -43.64
N LEU A 254 24.40 13.36 -43.22
CA LEU A 254 23.69 14.35 -44.04
C LEU A 254 24.62 15.49 -44.48
N ALA A 255 25.42 16.03 -43.56
CA ALA A 255 26.40 17.07 -43.87
C ALA A 255 27.44 16.61 -44.91
N ARG A 256 27.94 15.36 -44.81
CA ARG A 256 28.87 14.80 -45.81
C ARG A 256 28.22 14.59 -47.18
N THR A 257 26.97 14.15 -47.23
CA THR A 257 26.24 14.04 -48.51
C THR A 257 26.02 15.40 -49.15
N MET A 258 25.64 16.43 -48.38
CA MET A 258 25.47 17.79 -48.90
C MET A 258 26.80 18.36 -49.42
N ALA A 259 27.90 18.19 -48.68
CA ALA A 259 29.22 18.66 -49.11
C ALA A 259 29.69 18.00 -50.42
N ARG A 260 29.33 16.74 -50.70
CA ARG A 260 29.64 16.06 -51.96
C ARG A 260 28.79 16.52 -53.15
N HIS A 261 27.62 17.10 -52.90
CA HIS A 261 26.67 17.53 -53.94
C HIS A 261 26.71 19.04 -54.19
N MET A 262 27.53 19.79 -53.44
CA MET A 262 27.84 21.17 -53.81
C MET A 262 28.89 21.13 -54.92
N PRO A 263 28.56 21.53 -56.16
CA PRO A 263 29.55 21.67 -57.22
C PRO A 263 30.56 22.73 -56.77
N GLY A 264 31.85 22.42 -56.92
CA GLY A 264 32.91 23.38 -56.64
C GLY A 264 32.69 24.65 -57.45
N SER A 265 32.34 25.72 -56.76
CA SER A 265 32.38 27.09 -57.28
C SER A 265 33.81 27.59 -57.33
#